data_AF-A0A2N3BFR1-F1
#
_entry.id   AF-A0A2N3BFR1-F1
#
_cell.length_a   1.000
_cell.length_b   1.000
_cell.length_c   1.000
_cell.angle_alpha   90.00
_cell.angle_beta   90.00
_cell.angle_gamma   90.00
#
_symmetry.space_group_name_H-M   'P 1'
#
loop_
_entity.id
_entity.type
_entity.pdbx_description
1 polymer ?
#
loop_
_entity_poly.entity_id
_entity_poly.type
_entity_poly.pdbx_seq_one_letter_code
_entity_poly.pdbx_strand_id
1 'polypeptide(L)' 'MGLHLAGRLPGLAPHAVWRKSVLERRGGYCLELNALLGYALTALGFRAEPVLGRVRMGAAVGGPRTHLALWTV' A
#
# COMPACT_ATOMS: atom_id res chain seq x y z
N MET A 1 11.18 -3.65 -3.49
CA MET A 1 10.80 -4.84 -4.28
C MET A 1 10.86 -6.08 -3.37
N GLY A 2 9.81 -6.32 -2.57
CA GLY A 2 9.85 -7.27 -1.44
C GLY A 2 9.04 -8.56 -1.62
N LEU A 3 8.42 -8.77 -2.78
CA LEU A 3 7.60 -9.96 -3.02
C LEU A 3 8.43 -11.25 -3.16
N HIS A 4 9.75 -11.17 -3.35
CA HIS A 4 10.57 -12.33 -3.75
C HIS A 4 11.79 -12.63 -2.85
N LEU A 5 12.05 -11.87 -1.79
CA LEU A 5 13.31 -12.03 -1.04
C LEU A 5 13.27 -13.06 0.11
N ALA A 6 12.12 -13.66 0.46
CA ALA A 6 12.08 -14.57 1.62
C ALA A 6 11.00 -15.68 1.64
N GLY A 7 10.19 -15.85 0.60
CA GLY A 7 9.10 -16.86 0.61
C GLY A 7 8.04 -16.64 1.70
N ARG A 8 8.00 -15.46 2.34
CA ARG A 8 7.06 -15.12 3.41
C ARG A 8 5.94 -14.26 2.85
N LEU A 9 4.71 -14.61 3.20
CA LEU A 9 3.54 -13.77 2.92
C LEU A 9 3.73 -12.41 3.59
N PRO A 10 3.47 -11.30 2.89
CA PRO A 10 3.56 -9.99 3.50
C PRO A 10 2.48 -9.84 4.58
N GLY A 11 2.89 -9.38 5.77
CA GLY A 11 1.94 -9.05 6.81
C GLY A 11 1.20 -7.76 6.47
N LEU A 12 -0.12 -7.84 6.33
CA LEU A 12 -1.00 -6.68 6.11
C LEU A 12 -1.52 -6.06 7.42
N ALA A 13 -1.24 -6.70 8.56
CA ALA A 13 -1.61 -6.15 9.85
C ALA A 13 -0.88 -4.80 10.08
N PRO A 14 -1.57 -3.76 10.60
CA PRO A 14 -0.99 -2.42 10.72
C PRO A 14 0.33 -2.39 11.49
N HIS A 15 0.43 -3.15 12.60
CA HIS A 15 1.64 -3.25 13.40
C HIS A 15 2.81 -3.91 12.63
N ALA A 16 2.51 -4.89 11.78
CA ALA A 16 3.52 -5.60 10.99
C ALA A 16 4.10 -4.70 9.89
N VAL A 17 3.21 -3.95 9.22
CA VAL A 17 3.59 -2.95 8.21
C VAL A 17 4.38 -1.79 8.83
N TRP A 18 3.95 -1.30 10.00
CA TRP A 18 4.67 -0.26 10.76
C TRP A 18 6.08 -0.70 11.12
N ARG A 19 6.21 -1.88 11.77
CA ARG A 19 7.53 -2.42 12.15
C ARG A 19 8.43 -2.57 10.93
N LYS A 20 7.96 -3.20 9.87
CA LYS A 20 8.73 -3.41 8.64
C LYS A 20 9.15 -2.09 7.98
N SER A 21 8.20 -1.17 7.83
CA SER A 21 8.40 0.02 6.99
C SER A 21 9.09 1.15 7.73
N VAL A 22 8.73 1.37 8.99
CA VAL A 22 9.21 2.48 9.80
C VAL A 22 10.41 2.04 10.63
N LEU A 23 10.24 1.01 11.47
CA LEU A 23 11.29 0.58 12.42
C LEU A 23 12.47 -0.09 11.69
N GLU A 24 12.16 -1.01 10.76
CA GLU A 24 13.17 -1.75 9.99
C GLU A 24 13.55 -1.04 8.67
N ARG A 25 12.96 0.13 8.38
CA ARG A 25 13.27 0.97 7.21
C ARG A 25 13.21 0.22 5.86
N ARG A 26 12.29 -0.75 5.71
CA ARG A 26 12.12 -1.51 4.47
C ARG A 26 10.94 -1.01 3.64
N GLY A 27 11.04 -1.13 2.31
CA GLY A 27 9.91 -0.86 1.43
C GLY A 27 8.82 -1.93 1.46
N GLY A 28 7.66 -1.61 0.88
CA GLY A 28 6.51 -2.50 0.66
C GLY A 28 5.91 -2.33 -0.73
N TYR A 29 4.90 -3.11 -1.07
CA TYR A 29 4.08 -2.88 -2.27
C TYR A 29 2.88 -2.00 -1.93
N CYS A 30 2.05 -1.67 -2.93
CA CYS A 30 0.99 -0.67 -2.79
C CYS A 30 0.00 -0.95 -1.64
N LEU A 31 -0.32 -2.22 -1.34
CA LEU A 31 -1.24 -2.53 -0.23
C LEU A 31 -0.62 -2.16 1.12
N GLU A 32 0.67 -2.42 1.33
CA GLU A 32 1.35 -2.12 2.59
C GLU A 32 1.54 -0.61 2.75
N LEU A 33 2.13 0.04 1.74
CA LEU A 33 2.51 1.45 1.84
C LEU A 33 1.29 2.37 1.90
N ASN A 34 0.26 2.11 1.09
CA ASN A 34 -0.91 2.96 1.07
C ASN A 34 -1.86 2.68 2.25
N ALA A 35 -1.86 1.48 2.83
CA ALA A 35 -2.54 1.26 4.10
C ALA A 35 -1.87 2.07 5.22
N LEU A 36 -0.53 2.03 5.33
CA LEU A 36 0.22 2.81 6.31
C LEU A 36 0.00 4.32 6.15
N LEU A 37 0.03 4.81 4.91
CA LEU A 37 -0.27 6.21 4.61
C LEU A 37 -1.72 6.58 4.98
N GLY A 38 -2.69 5.71 4.72
CA GLY A 38 -4.09 5.94 5.10
C GLY A 38 -4.26 6.09 6.61
N TYR A 39 -3.60 5.24 7.41
CA TYR A 39 -3.57 5.39 8.86
C TYR A 39 -2.94 6.71 9.30
N ALA A 40 -1.83 7.12 8.67
CA ALA A 40 -1.16 8.38 8.98
C ALA A 40 -2.06 9.60 8.64
N LEU A 41 -2.69 9.60 7.46
CA LEU A 41 -3.62 10.66 7.05
C LEU A 41 -4.82 10.76 7.99
N THR A 42 -5.39 9.62 8.39
CA THR A 42 -6.50 9.57 9.35
C THR A 42 -6.08 10.14 10.71
N ALA A 43 -4.89 9.77 11.19
CA ALA A 43 -4.35 10.29 12.45
C ALA A 43 -4.09 11.81 12.40
N LEU A 44 -3.85 12.37 11.21
CA LEU A 44 -3.69 13.80 10.97
C LEU A 44 -5.03 14.52 10.72
N GLY A 45 -6.16 13.83 10.78
CA GLY A 45 -7.50 14.41 10.61
C GLY A 45 -8.00 14.50 9.15
N PHE A 46 -7.28 13.91 8.20
CA PHE A 46 -7.74 13.83 6.81
C PHE A 46 -8.74 12.68 6.63
N ARG A 47 -9.72 12.89 5.74
CA ARG A 47 -10.58 11.82 5.26
C ARG A 47 -9.93 11.14 4.05
N ALA A 48 -9.29 9.99 4.27
CA ALA A 48 -8.64 9.21 3.23
C ALA A 48 -9.40 7.92 2.92
N GLU A 49 -10.02 7.85 1.74
CA GLU A 49 -10.83 6.72 1.29
C GLU A 49 -10.00 5.77 0.40
N PRO A 50 -9.94 4.47 0.70
CA PRO A 50 -9.21 3.51 -0.12
C PRO A 50 -9.93 3.24 -1.45
N VAL A 51 -9.18 3.28 -2.55
CA VAL A 51 -9.68 3.00 -3.90
C VAL A 51 -8.79 2.00 -4.64
N LEU A 52 -9.37 1.22 -5.56
CA LEU A 52 -8.63 0.27 -6.40
C LEU A 52 -8.51 0.74 -7.86
N GLY A 53 -7.26 0.90 -8.29
CA GLY A 53 -6.86 1.29 -9.64
C GLY A 53 -6.36 0.11 -10.49
N ARG A 54 -6.35 0.32 -11.81
CA ARG A 54 -5.74 -0.57 -12.81
C ARG A 54 -4.44 0.04 -13.29
N VAL A 55 -3.35 -0.68 -13.13
CA VAL A 55 -2.05 -0.28 -13.70
C VAL A 55 -2.07 -0.57 -15.21
N ARG A 56 -1.80 0.46 -16.02
CA ARG A 56 -1.81 0.35 -17.49
C ARG A 56 -0.41 0.27 -18.10
N MET A 57 0.58 0.97 -17.55
CA MET A 57 1.94 1.05 -18.13
C MET A 57 1.95 1.28 -19.65
N GLY A 58 1.11 2.20 -20.14
CA GLY A 58 0.97 2.50 -21.58
C GLY A 58 0.01 1.58 -22.37
N ALA A 59 -0.54 0.52 -21.77
CA ALA A 59 -1.48 -0.37 -22.45
C ALA A 59 -2.85 0.28 -22.73
N ALA A 60 -3.49 -0.13 -23.83
CA ALA A 60 -4.83 0.30 -24.24
C ALA A 60 -5.94 -0.14 -23.26
N VAL A 61 -5.71 -1.22 -22.51
CA VAL A 61 -6.59 -1.70 -21.44
C VAL A 61 -5.75 -1.98 -20.20
N GLY A 62 -6.25 -1.58 -19.03
CA GLY A 62 -5.55 -1.80 -17.77
C GLY A 62 -5.69 -3.22 -17.25
N GLY A 63 -4.69 -3.67 -16.48
CA GLY A 63 -4.71 -4.94 -15.79
C GLY A 63 -5.83 -5.06 -14.73
N PRO A 64 -5.81 -6.11 -13.89
CA PRO A 64 -6.78 -6.26 -12.80
C PRO A 64 -6.70 -5.08 -11.81
N ARG A 65 -7.78 -4.86 -11.06
CA ARG A 65 -7.86 -3.78 -10.04
C ARG A 65 -7.10 -4.19 -8.78
N THR A 66 -5.77 -4.18 -8.85
CA THR A 66 -4.88 -4.66 -7.77
C THR A 66 -4.04 -3.57 -7.14
N HIS A 67 -4.15 -2.33 -7.61
CA HIS A 67 -3.41 -1.20 -7.05
C HIS A 67 -4.28 -0.43 -6.07
N LEU A 68 -3.97 -0.52 -4.77
CA LEU A 68 -4.56 0.35 -3.75
C LEU A 68 -4.01 1.76 -3.93
N ALA A 69 -4.88 2.75 -3.90
CA ALA A 69 -4.57 4.16 -3.77
C ALA A 69 -5.51 4.81 -2.74
N LEU A 70 -5.26 6.06 -2.39
CA LEU A 70 -6.09 6.82 -1.45
C LEU A 70 -6.69 8.03 -2.17
N TRP A 71 -7.98 8.24 -1.96
CA TRP A 71 -8.70 9.43 -2.37
C TRP A 71 -8.95 10.29 -1.13
N THR A 72 -8.42 11.52 -1.12
CA THR A 72 -8.65 12.49 -0.04
C THR A 72 -9.63 13.55 -0.50
N VAL A 73 -10.59 13.89 0.37
CA VAL A 73 -11.53 15.00 0.17
C VAL A 73 -11.19 16.20 1.04
#